data_AF-A0AAJ0AB04-F1
#
_entry.id   AF-A0AAJ0AB04-F1
#
_cell.length_a   1.000
_cell.length_b   1.000
_cell.length_c   1.000
_cell.angle_alpha   90.00
_cell.angle_beta   90.00
_cell.angle_gamma   90.00
#
_symmetry.space_group_name_H-M   'P 1'
#
loop_
_entity.id
_entity.type
_entity.pdbx_description
1 polymer ?
#
loop_
_entity_poly.entity_id
_entity_poly.type
_entity_poly.pdbx_seq_one_letter_code
_entity_poly.pdbx_strand_id
1 'polypeptide(L)'
;MPVMCSLKSLATEIMIQVIDSIDDTPSVSRLSRTSRHLHCVANTILYRRAIEDPTALAWAVSHDRPDVVHGILGHQADPHRFAASFELNILLHQALVRASFKTANALLDVGADVVYSSDSRRRSSCQKTIGWLANGTCPLLGSLALAASSRFHIGFWYDPNCGYSSERQFWDWKKMAMEKILKKLAAPVFRDQSVVANEPDRTEYQRELDYALIEAAKADAHSSEVMEFLLEAGADINSEVNSQIVGQAWYNALDEEVPSLFRSKVEFLIQHGVDRTRVWSPLEGLQTSLQFILTKLHRCCRYTTDGSLSIPKALYFMDFLASRGCLRWPKVTDMSMDHHGNNHLSIANFDENEAGAQELNVIFSDTDVSIRPLQRALCQHILQQVLPLAERRMAPLQLPLAVMRLDDLYEAWVCGSNDSA
;
A
#
# COMPACT_ATOMS: atom_id res chain seq x y z
N MET A 1 6.01 -23.87 -62.83
CA MET A 1 6.02 -24.05 -61.36
C MET A 1 4.97 -23.13 -60.77
N PRO A 2 3.98 -23.63 -60.01
CA PRO A 2 3.01 -22.76 -59.38
C PRO A 2 3.72 -21.92 -58.31
N VAL A 3 3.61 -20.60 -58.42
CA VAL A 3 4.03 -19.68 -57.37
C VAL A 3 3.11 -20.00 -56.19
N MET A 4 3.65 -20.62 -55.14
CA MET A 4 2.92 -20.77 -53.89
C MET A 4 2.72 -19.37 -53.31
N CYS A 5 1.56 -18.77 -53.59
CA CYS A 5 1.12 -17.54 -52.96
C CYS A 5 1.00 -17.81 -51.46
N SER A 6 2.01 -17.38 -50.71
CA SER A 6 1.96 -17.40 -49.25
C SER A 6 1.02 -16.30 -48.80
N LEU A 7 0.29 -16.51 -47.71
CA LEU A 7 -0.53 -15.46 -47.09
C LEU A 7 0.29 -14.19 -46.77
N LYS A 8 1.62 -14.33 -46.64
CA LYS A 8 2.60 -13.24 -46.47
C LYS A 8 2.83 -12.37 -47.71
N SER A 9 2.46 -12.83 -48.90
CA SER A 9 2.66 -12.10 -50.17
C SER A 9 1.42 -11.31 -50.61
N LEU A 10 0.34 -11.32 -49.82
CA LEU A 10 -0.86 -10.53 -50.07
C LEU A 10 -0.64 -9.08 -49.64
N ALA A 11 -1.34 -8.15 -50.30
CA ALA A 11 -1.39 -6.76 -49.88
C ALA A 11 -2.06 -6.64 -48.49
N THR A 12 -1.62 -5.69 -47.67
CA THR A 12 -2.10 -5.50 -46.30
C THR A 12 -3.61 -5.31 -46.23
N GLU A 13 -4.19 -4.60 -47.20
CA GLU A 13 -5.63 -4.34 -47.30
C GLU A 13 -6.43 -5.64 -47.52
N ILE A 14 -5.91 -6.54 -48.37
CA ILE A 14 -6.55 -7.84 -48.64
C ILE A 14 -6.44 -8.75 -47.42
N MET A 15 -5.30 -8.74 -46.73
CA MET A 15 -5.15 -9.48 -45.47
C MET A 15 -6.09 -8.99 -44.38
N ILE A 16 -6.28 -7.67 -44.26
CA ILE A 16 -7.24 -7.09 -43.33
C ILE A 16 -8.63 -7.64 -43.66
N GLN A 17 -9.09 -7.57 -44.92
CA GLN A 17 -10.41 -8.09 -45.31
C GLN A 17 -10.58 -9.59 -45.03
N VAL A 18 -9.56 -10.40 -45.32
CA VAL A 18 -9.59 -11.85 -45.06
C VAL A 18 -9.68 -12.13 -43.56
N ILE A 19 -8.88 -11.46 -42.74
CA ILE A 19 -8.89 -11.68 -41.29
C ILE A 19 -10.17 -11.12 -40.66
N ASP A 20 -10.70 -10.00 -41.16
CA ASP A 20 -11.93 -9.38 -40.66
C ASP A 20 -13.15 -10.25 -40.94
N SER A 21 -13.12 -11.03 -42.03
CA SER A 21 -14.15 -12.03 -42.37
C SER A 21 -14.18 -13.27 -41.46
N ILE A 22 -13.19 -13.45 -40.59
CA ILE A 22 -13.15 -14.58 -39.64
C ILE A 22 -13.93 -14.20 -38.39
N ASP A 23 -15.13 -14.75 -38.18
CA ASP A 23 -15.98 -14.38 -37.04
C ASP A 23 -15.35 -14.71 -35.67
N ASP A 24 -14.54 -15.76 -35.58
CA ASP A 24 -14.00 -16.28 -34.32
C ASP A 24 -12.72 -15.56 -33.85
N THR A 25 -12.81 -14.79 -32.76
CA THR A 25 -11.67 -14.08 -32.12
C THR A 25 -10.50 -15.00 -31.73
N PRO A 26 -10.70 -16.20 -31.14
CA PRO A 26 -9.64 -17.19 -30.94
C PRO A 26 -8.86 -17.59 -32.19
N SER A 27 -9.53 -17.69 -33.34
CA SER A 27 -8.89 -18.02 -34.62
C SER A 27 -8.02 -16.88 -35.13
N VAL A 28 -8.49 -15.64 -35.01
CA VAL A 28 -7.69 -14.44 -35.31
C VAL A 28 -6.48 -14.32 -34.36
N SER A 29 -6.66 -14.63 -33.07
CA SER A 29 -5.57 -14.67 -32.08
C SER A 29 -4.51 -15.72 -32.44
N ARG A 30 -4.93 -16.92 -32.86
CA ARG A 30 -3.99 -17.95 -33.36
C ARG A 30 -3.22 -17.48 -34.59
N LEU A 31 -3.89 -16.82 -35.53
CA LEU A 31 -3.24 -16.24 -36.72
C LEU A 31 -2.20 -15.18 -36.35
N SER A 32 -2.49 -14.33 -35.35
CA SER A 32 -1.55 -13.31 -34.87
C SER A 32 -0.22 -13.89 -34.36
N ARG A 33 -0.20 -15.17 -33.94
CA ARG A 33 0.98 -15.85 -33.39
C ARG A 33 1.83 -16.54 -34.47
N THR A 34 1.34 -16.63 -35.71
CA THR A 34 2.02 -17.39 -36.78
C THR A 34 3.17 -16.65 -37.44
N SER A 35 3.10 -15.31 -37.54
CA SER A 35 4.18 -14.49 -38.11
C SER A 35 4.11 -13.05 -37.65
N ARG A 36 5.24 -12.33 -37.63
CA ARG A 36 5.29 -10.92 -37.25
C ARG A 36 4.41 -10.02 -38.13
N HIS A 37 4.34 -10.31 -39.43
CA HIS A 37 3.51 -9.51 -40.34
C HIS A 37 2.02 -9.72 -40.06
N LEU A 38 1.59 -10.98 -39.90
CA LEU A 38 0.21 -11.29 -39.51
C LEU A 38 -0.11 -10.84 -38.08
N HIS A 39 0.88 -10.77 -37.19
CA HIS A 39 0.71 -10.21 -35.86
C HIS A 39 0.25 -8.75 -35.92
N CYS A 40 0.93 -7.91 -36.70
CA CYS A 40 0.55 -6.50 -36.86
C CYS A 40 -0.87 -6.35 -37.44
N VAL A 41 -1.18 -7.10 -38.49
CA VAL A 41 -2.49 -7.01 -39.17
C VAL A 41 -3.62 -7.57 -38.31
N ALA A 42 -3.42 -8.76 -37.71
CA ALA A 42 -4.42 -9.39 -36.88
C ALA A 42 -4.68 -8.62 -35.58
N ASN A 43 -3.66 -8.05 -34.94
CA ASN A 43 -3.84 -7.24 -33.72
C ASN A 43 -4.71 -6.02 -33.97
N THR A 44 -4.61 -5.38 -35.13
CA THR A 44 -5.47 -4.24 -35.53
C THR A 44 -6.95 -4.64 -35.46
N ILE A 45 -7.29 -5.84 -35.94
CA ILE A 45 -8.67 -6.38 -35.93
C ILE A 45 -9.06 -6.85 -34.53
N LEU A 46 -8.15 -7.51 -33.80
CA LEU A 46 -8.38 -7.93 -32.42
C LEU A 46 -8.66 -6.74 -31.50
N TYR A 47 -7.91 -5.64 -31.64
CA TYR A 47 -8.13 -4.41 -30.89
C TYR A 47 -9.47 -3.77 -31.22
N ARG A 48 -9.86 -3.74 -32.49
CA ARG A 48 -11.19 -3.26 -32.90
C ARG A 48 -12.32 -4.08 -32.25
N ARG A 49 -12.20 -5.40 -32.25
CA ARG A 49 -13.19 -6.31 -31.62
C ARG A 49 -13.20 -6.20 -30.10
N ALA A 50 -12.03 -5.94 -29.50
CA ALA A 50 -11.88 -5.76 -28.06
C ALA A 50 -12.51 -4.45 -27.53
N ILE A 51 -12.89 -3.50 -28.39
CA ILE A 51 -13.66 -2.31 -27.98
C ILE A 51 -15.03 -2.71 -27.43
N GLU A 52 -15.63 -3.77 -27.99
CA GLU A 52 -16.96 -4.25 -27.61
C GLU A 52 -16.94 -5.18 -26.39
N ASP A 53 -15.75 -5.62 -25.96
CA ASP A 53 -15.56 -6.57 -24.86
C ASP A 53 -14.75 -5.96 -23.71
N PRO A 54 -15.38 -5.65 -22.56
CA PRO A 54 -14.70 -5.05 -21.41
C PRO A 54 -13.67 -6.00 -20.77
N THR A 55 -13.73 -7.30 -21.07
CA THR A 55 -12.78 -8.28 -20.50
C THR A 55 -11.37 -8.11 -21.05
N ALA A 56 -11.21 -7.63 -22.29
CA ALA A 56 -9.91 -7.40 -22.89
C ALA A 56 -9.16 -6.23 -22.23
N LEU A 57 -9.88 -5.14 -21.93
CA LEU A 57 -9.33 -4.00 -21.18
C LEU A 57 -9.04 -4.38 -19.72
N ALA A 58 -9.94 -5.11 -19.06
CA ALA A 58 -9.71 -5.61 -17.70
C ALA A 58 -8.49 -6.54 -17.63
N TRP A 59 -8.29 -7.39 -18.64
CA TRP A 59 -7.09 -8.22 -18.77
C TRP A 59 -5.83 -7.37 -18.95
N ALA A 60 -5.86 -6.34 -19.80
CA ALA A 60 -4.73 -5.45 -20.02
C ALA A 60 -4.35 -4.64 -18.76
N VAL A 61 -5.35 -4.19 -17.99
CA VAL A 61 -5.16 -3.61 -16.67
C VAL A 61 -4.52 -4.62 -15.71
N SER A 62 -5.02 -5.85 -15.69
CA SER A 62 -4.55 -6.89 -14.79
C SER A 62 -3.10 -7.30 -14.98
N HIS A 63 -2.53 -7.07 -16.17
CA HIS A 63 -1.16 -7.48 -16.53
C HIS A 63 -0.25 -6.28 -16.86
N ASP A 64 -0.69 -5.06 -16.50
CA ASP A 64 0.03 -3.81 -16.74
C ASP A 64 0.55 -3.66 -18.19
N ARG A 65 -0.34 -3.89 -19.18
CA ARG A 65 -0.07 -3.80 -20.62
C ARG A 65 -0.61 -2.48 -21.21
N PRO A 66 0.13 -1.36 -21.10
CA PRO A 66 -0.32 -0.06 -21.60
C PRO A 66 -0.48 -0.06 -23.13
N ASP A 67 0.35 -0.80 -23.85
CA ASP A 67 0.37 -0.89 -25.31
C ASP A 67 -0.90 -1.56 -25.86
N VAL A 68 -1.47 -2.53 -25.14
CA VAL A 68 -2.78 -3.12 -25.46
C VAL A 68 -3.90 -2.11 -25.22
N VAL A 69 -3.83 -1.32 -24.14
CA VAL A 69 -4.82 -0.27 -23.85
C VAL A 69 -4.78 0.82 -24.92
N HIS A 70 -3.61 1.34 -25.28
CA HIS A 70 -3.46 2.30 -26.38
C HIS A 70 -3.90 1.69 -27.71
N GLY A 71 -3.61 0.41 -27.95
CA GLY A 71 -4.06 -0.32 -29.14
C GLY A 71 -5.58 -0.38 -29.24
N ILE A 72 -6.27 -0.78 -28.18
CA ILE A 72 -7.74 -0.88 -28.14
C ILE A 72 -8.38 0.51 -28.25
N LEU A 73 -7.94 1.46 -27.42
CA LEU A 73 -8.53 2.80 -27.36
C LEU A 73 -8.17 3.65 -28.58
N GLY A 74 -7.01 3.43 -29.22
CA GLY A 74 -6.57 4.14 -30.42
C GLY A 74 -7.33 3.77 -31.71
N HIS A 75 -8.03 2.63 -31.73
CA HIS A 75 -8.92 2.25 -32.83
C HIS A 75 -10.35 2.79 -32.67
N GLN A 76 -10.60 3.59 -31.62
CA GLN A 76 -11.87 4.29 -31.47
C GLN A 76 -11.92 5.48 -32.43
N ALA A 77 -12.96 5.52 -33.27
CA ALA A 77 -13.18 6.60 -34.23
C ALA A 77 -13.51 7.95 -33.55
N ASP A 78 -13.83 7.95 -32.26
CA ASP A 78 -14.03 9.13 -31.42
C ASP A 78 -13.64 8.77 -29.97
N PRO A 79 -12.57 9.38 -29.39
CA PRO A 79 -12.12 9.10 -28.02
C PRO A 79 -13.16 9.46 -26.95
N HIS A 80 -14.21 10.20 -27.31
CA HIS A 80 -15.32 10.55 -26.42
C HIS A 80 -16.55 9.64 -26.57
N ARG A 81 -16.53 8.66 -27.49
CA ARG A 81 -17.65 7.74 -27.75
C ARG A 81 -17.62 6.45 -26.96
N PHE A 82 -16.59 6.19 -26.14
CA PHE A 82 -16.72 5.10 -25.18
C PHE A 82 -17.89 5.44 -24.25
N ALA A 83 -18.94 4.64 -24.34
CA ALA A 83 -20.17 4.75 -23.58
C ALA A 83 -19.94 4.35 -22.12
N ALA A 84 -18.99 4.99 -21.45
CA ALA A 84 -19.16 5.72 -20.20
C ALA A 84 -17.77 6.10 -19.69
N SER A 85 -17.52 7.39 -19.42
CA SER A 85 -16.39 7.82 -18.58
C SER A 85 -16.26 6.93 -17.33
N PHE A 86 -17.39 6.44 -16.83
CA PHE A 86 -17.51 5.45 -15.78
C PHE A 86 -16.69 4.15 -15.97
N GLU A 87 -16.66 3.55 -17.16
CA GLU A 87 -15.91 2.30 -17.38
C GLU A 87 -14.39 2.53 -17.36
N LEU A 88 -13.93 3.65 -17.95
CA LEU A 88 -12.54 4.08 -17.85
C LEU A 88 -12.15 4.39 -16.40
N ASN A 89 -13.06 4.96 -15.61
CA ASN A 89 -12.84 5.25 -14.19
C ASN A 89 -12.74 3.95 -13.37
N ILE A 90 -13.57 2.94 -13.67
CA ILE A 90 -13.47 1.60 -13.05
C ILE A 90 -12.13 0.96 -13.40
N LEU A 91 -11.72 1.01 -14.67
CA LEU A 91 -10.44 0.46 -15.11
C LEU A 91 -9.26 1.18 -14.45
N LEU A 92 -9.33 2.51 -14.30
CA LEU A 92 -8.33 3.29 -13.58
C LEU A 92 -8.26 2.87 -12.11
N HIS A 93 -9.40 2.77 -11.43
CA HIS A 93 -9.46 2.30 -10.05
C HIS A 93 -8.85 0.90 -9.90
N GLN A 94 -9.20 -0.04 -10.79
CA GLN A 94 -8.62 -1.39 -10.80
C GLN A 94 -7.11 -1.38 -11.06
N ALA A 95 -6.63 -0.52 -11.96
CA ALA A 95 -5.21 -0.38 -12.24
C ALA A 95 -4.44 0.11 -11.01
N LEU A 96 -4.99 1.09 -10.28
CA LEU A 96 -4.38 1.61 -9.06
C LEU A 96 -4.38 0.57 -7.93
N VAL A 97 -5.50 -0.13 -7.70
CA VAL A 97 -5.59 -1.21 -6.69
C VAL A 97 -4.57 -2.33 -6.96
N ARG A 98 -4.30 -2.63 -8.23
CA ARG A 98 -3.34 -3.66 -8.64
C ARG A 98 -1.92 -3.15 -8.86
N ALA A 99 -1.66 -1.87 -8.55
CA ALA A 99 -0.36 -1.23 -8.77
C ALA A 99 0.15 -1.33 -10.23
N SER A 100 -0.77 -1.36 -11.20
CA SER A 100 -0.49 -1.38 -12.65
C SER A 100 -0.36 0.05 -13.19
N PHE A 101 0.72 0.72 -12.80
CA PHE A 101 0.92 2.14 -13.06
C PHE A 101 1.22 2.49 -14.52
N LYS A 102 1.76 1.59 -15.34
CA LYS A 102 1.92 1.84 -16.77
C LYS A 102 0.55 1.96 -17.44
N THR A 103 -0.34 1.01 -17.15
CA THR A 103 -1.71 1.05 -17.63
C THR A 103 -2.51 2.20 -17.01
N ALA A 104 -2.33 2.50 -15.72
CA ALA A 104 -2.98 3.66 -15.10
C ALA A 104 -2.60 4.98 -15.81
N ASN A 105 -1.32 5.15 -16.14
CA ASN A 105 -0.85 6.29 -16.93
C ASN A 105 -1.51 6.36 -18.31
N ALA A 106 -1.60 5.23 -19.02
CA ALA A 106 -2.28 5.15 -20.31
C ALA A 106 -3.76 5.56 -20.20
N LEU A 107 -4.48 5.07 -19.19
CA LEU A 107 -5.88 5.42 -18.96
C LEU A 107 -6.05 6.91 -18.63
N LEU A 108 -5.14 7.50 -17.85
CA LEU A 108 -5.15 8.93 -17.55
C LEU A 108 -4.93 9.78 -18.81
N ASP A 109 -4.06 9.32 -19.72
CA ASP A 109 -3.77 9.98 -21.02
C ASP A 109 -4.96 9.92 -21.98
N VAL A 110 -5.71 8.82 -21.99
CA VAL A 110 -6.95 8.71 -22.78
C VAL A 110 -8.12 9.51 -22.17
N GLY A 111 -7.98 9.99 -20.94
CA GLY A 111 -8.95 10.89 -20.33
C GLY A 111 -9.79 10.28 -19.21
N ALA A 112 -9.36 9.17 -18.60
CA ALA A 112 -10.02 8.66 -17.39
C ALA A 112 -10.08 9.74 -16.29
N ASP A 113 -11.23 9.88 -15.64
CA ASP A 113 -11.44 10.84 -14.57
C ASP A 113 -10.91 10.29 -13.25
N VAL A 114 -10.40 11.21 -12.43
CA VAL A 114 -9.94 10.92 -11.07
C VAL A 114 -11.10 11.05 -10.09
N VAL A 115 -11.04 10.28 -9.00
CA VAL A 115 -12.10 10.21 -7.99
C VAL A 115 -11.55 10.69 -6.65
N TYR A 116 -12.25 11.61 -5.99
CA TYR A 116 -11.98 12.01 -4.61
C TYR A 116 -12.48 10.94 -3.63
N SER A 117 -11.81 10.81 -2.48
CA SER A 117 -12.25 9.93 -1.39
C SER A 117 -13.67 10.23 -0.90
N SER A 118 -14.14 11.48 -0.98
CA SER A 118 -15.52 11.90 -0.62
C SER A 118 -16.58 11.45 -1.63
N ASP A 119 -16.22 11.41 -2.91
CA ASP A 119 -17.11 11.14 -4.04
C ASP A 119 -17.33 9.65 -4.32
N SER A 120 -16.45 8.83 -3.77
CA SER A 120 -16.44 7.37 -3.92
C SER A 120 -17.76 6.70 -3.47
N ARG A 121 -18.47 7.28 -2.49
CA ARG A 121 -19.81 6.85 -2.05
C ARG A 121 -20.93 7.33 -2.97
N ARG A 122 -20.76 8.48 -3.65
CA ARG A 122 -21.81 9.19 -4.39
C ARG A 122 -21.87 8.83 -5.88
N ARG A 123 -20.78 8.35 -6.47
CA ARG A 123 -20.69 8.08 -7.93
C ARG A 123 -21.21 6.71 -8.39
N SER A 124 -21.72 5.87 -7.50
CA SER A 124 -22.31 4.61 -7.92
C SER A 124 -23.79 4.74 -8.25
N SER A 125 -24.13 5.03 -9.50
CA SER A 125 -25.49 4.86 -10.05
C SER A 125 -25.77 3.42 -10.52
N CYS A 126 -24.75 2.54 -10.50
CA CYS A 126 -24.86 1.14 -10.92
C CYS A 126 -25.00 0.19 -9.71
N GLN A 127 -26.09 -0.57 -9.66
CA GLN A 127 -26.38 -1.52 -8.56
C GLN A 127 -25.25 -2.57 -8.37
N LYS A 128 -24.55 -2.96 -9.45
CA LYS A 128 -23.41 -3.91 -9.39
C LYS A 128 -22.18 -3.27 -8.74
N THR A 129 -21.94 -1.99 -8.98
CA THR A 129 -20.85 -1.23 -8.36
C THR A 129 -21.16 -0.92 -6.90
N ILE A 130 -22.41 -0.59 -6.54
CA ILE A 130 -22.87 -0.55 -5.13
C ILE A 130 -22.63 -1.90 -4.46
N GLY A 131 -22.98 -3.02 -5.10
CA GLY A 131 -22.77 -4.36 -4.53
C GLY A 131 -21.30 -4.73 -4.35
N TRP A 132 -20.43 -4.32 -5.29
CA TRP A 132 -18.98 -4.49 -5.20
C TRP A 132 -18.35 -3.60 -4.12
N LEU A 133 -18.76 -2.32 -4.05
CA LEU A 133 -18.32 -1.35 -3.05
C LEU A 133 -18.89 -1.62 -1.64
N ALA A 134 -20.03 -2.32 -1.52
CA ALA A 134 -20.65 -2.68 -0.25
C ALA A 134 -20.10 -3.98 0.37
N ASN A 135 -19.53 -4.88 -0.45
CA ASN A 135 -18.97 -6.15 0.00
C ASN A 135 -17.44 -6.11 0.20
N GLY A 136 -16.76 -5.04 -0.20
CA GLY A 136 -15.33 -4.84 0.01
C GLY A 136 -15.05 -4.11 1.33
N THR A 137 -14.22 -4.69 2.19
CA THR A 137 -13.69 -4.08 3.43
C THR A 137 -12.74 -2.90 3.21
N CYS A 138 -12.58 -2.40 1.98
CA CYS A 138 -11.73 -1.25 1.70
C CYS A 138 -12.49 0.04 2.01
N PRO A 139 -12.01 0.90 2.94
CA PRO A 139 -12.47 2.28 2.98
C PRO A 139 -12.30 2.86 1.58
N LEU A 140 -13.31 3.60 1.10
CA LEU A 140 -13.37 4.04 -0.28
C LEU A 140 -12.32 5.14 -0.55
N LEU A 141 -11.09 4.71 -0.79
CA LEU A 141 -9.96 5.58 -1.10
C LEU A 141 -10.14 6.20 -2.48
N GLY A 142 -9.82 7.49 -2.59
CA GLY A 142 -9.73 8.20 -3.86
C GLY A 142 -8.54 7.74 -4.69
N SER A 143 -8.48 8.21 -5.94
CA SER A 143 -7.45 7.79 -6.90
C SER A 143 -6.03 8.09 -6.39
N LEU A 144 -5.82 9.20 -5.69
CA LEU A 144 -4.50 9.55 -5.17
C LEU A 144 -4.13 8.66 -3.98
N ALA A 145 -5.06 8.44 -3.05
CA ALA A 145 -4.83 7.61 -1.89
C ALA A 145 -4.59 6.13 -2.25
N LEU A 146 -5.27 5.61 -3.27
CA LEU A 146 -5.01 4.27 -3.83
C LEU A 146 -3.64 4.16 -4.49
N ALA A 147 -3.24 5.19 -5.26
CA ALA A 147 -1.91 5.23 -5.83
C ALA A 147 -0.86 5.21 -4.70
N ALA A 148 -1.06 6.04 -3.67
CA ALA A 148 -0.15 6.16 -2.54
C ALA A 148 0.01 4.85 -1.74
N SER A 149 -1.08 4.13 -1.43
CA SER A 149 -1.04 2.87 -0.67
C SER A 149 -0.44 1.67 -1.40
N SER A 150 -0.32 1.75 -2.73
CA SER A 150 0.15 0.63 -3.54
C SER A 150 1.55 0.16 -3.14
N ARG A 151 1.65 -1.14 -2.87
CA ARG A 151 2.87 -1.87 -2.47
C ARG A 151 3.50 -2.56 -3.68
N PHE A 152 4.82 -2.48 -3.82
CA PHE A 152 5.57 -3.18 -4.86
C PHE A 152 5.53 -4.70 -4.64
N HIS A 153 5.72 -5.16 -3.41
CA HIS A 153 5.88 -6.60 -3.14
C HIS A 153 4.59 -7.40 -3.33
N ILE A 154 3.41 -6.79 -3.13
CA ILE A 154 2.12 -7.47 -3.39
C ILE A 154 1.97 -7.79 -4.88
N GLY A 155 2.47 -6.93 -5.78
CA GLY A 155 2.46 -7.20 -7.21
C GLY A 155 3.54 -8.21 -7.62
N PHE A 156 4.76 -8.08 -7.08
CA PHE A 156 5.92 -8.85 -7.53
C PHE A 156 5.92 -10.32 -7.07
N TRP A 157 5.53 -10.61 -5.82
CA TRP A 157 5.61 -11.97 -5.28
C TRP A 157 4.45 -12.87 -5.72
N TYR A 158 3.32 -12.27 -6.11
CA TYR A 158 2.11 -13.00 -6.48
C TYR A 158 1.82 -12.98 -7.99
N ASP A 159 2.46 -12.09 -8.75
CA ASP A 159 2.36 -12.08 -10.22
C ASP A 159 3.72 -12.36 -10.89
N PRO A 160 3.93 -13.57 -11.45
CA PRO A 160 5.13 -13.89 -12.22
C PRO A 160 5.27 -13.07 -13.51
N ASN A 161 4.25 -12.31 -13.89
CA ASN A 161 4.27 -11.40 -15.04
C ASN A 161 4.45 -9.93 -14.65
N CYS A 162 4.92 -9.63 -13.43
CA CYS A 162 5.14 -8.28 -12.95
C CYS A 162 5.86 -7.43 -14.03
N GLY A 163 5.20 -6.37 -14.46
CA GLY A 163 5.64 -5.54 -15.58
C GLY A 163 6.88 -4.68 -15.27
N TYR A 164 7.43 -4.74 -14.05
CA TYR A 164 8.51 -3.89 -13.57
C TYR A 164 9.80 -4.69 -13.41
N SER A 165 10.89 -4.15 -13.94
CA SER A 165 12.22 -4.75 -13.82
C SER A 165 12.90 -4.47 -12.48
N SER A 166 12.47 -3.42 -11.76
CA SER A 166 13.03 -3.03 -10.45
C SER A 166 12.03 -2.20 -9.65
N GLU A 167 12.25 -2.10 -8.34
CA GLU A 167 11.45 -1.25 -7.44
C GLU A 167 11.52 0.23 -7.84
N ARG A 168 12.73 0.69 -8.22
CA ARG A 168 12.94 2.06 -8.71
C ARG A 168 12.10 2.37 -9.95
N GLN A 169 12.05 1.44 -10.90
CA GLN A 169 11.21 1.62 -12.09
C GLN A 169 9.74 1.70 -11.70
N PHE A 170 9.29 0.89 -10.75
CA PHE A 170 7.93 0.97 -10.24
C PHE A 170 7.64 2.33 -9.60
N TRP A 171 8.57 2.86 -8.80
CA TRP A 171 8.44 4.20 -8.23
C TRP A 171 8.33 5.28 -9.30
N ASP A 172 9.17 5.25 -10.33
CA ASP A 172 9.12 6.24 -11.41
C ASP A 172 7.74 6.27 -12.09
N TRP A 173 7.16 5.09 -12.38
CA TRP A 173 5.82 4.99 -12.97
C TRP A 173 4.70 5.40 -12.00
N LYS A 174 4.81 5.02 -10.72
CA LYS A 174 3.89 5.44 -9.66
C LYS A 174 3.89 6.94 -9.48
N LYS A 175 5.06 7.57 -9.39
CA LYS A 175 5.23 9.03 -9.29
C LYS A 175 4.60 9.74 -10.48
N MET A 176 4.88 9.29 -11.72
CA MET A 176 4.25 9.86 -12.92
C MET A 176 2.72 9.77 -12.88
N ALA A 177 2.14 8.64 -12.44
CA ALA A 177 0.71 8.50 -12.30
C ALA A 177 0.15 9.46 -11.25
N MET A 178 0.80 9.56 -10.08
CA MET A 178 0.40 10.47 -9.01
C MET A 178 0.46 11.94 -9.45
N GLU A 179 1.49 12.36 -10.19
CA GLU A 179 1.58 13.71 -10.75
C GLU A 179 0.43 14.02 -11.72
N LYS A 180 0.05 13.06 -12.58
CA LYS A 180 -1.11 13.22 -13.48
C LYS A 180 -2.41 13.29 -12.70
N ILE A 181 -2.57 12.47 -11.66
CA ILE A 181 -3.74 12.50 -10.78
C ILE A 181 -3.84 13.86 -10.09
N LEU A 182 -2.76 14.36 -9.49
CA LEU A 182 -2.71 15.67 -8.84
C LEU A 182 -3.08 16.81 -9.80
N LYS A 183 -2.53 16.80 -11.03
CA LYS A 183 -2.88 17.80 -12.05
C LYS A 183 -4.37 17.78 -12.39
N LYS A 184 -4.98 16.59 -12.49
CA LYS A 184 -6.43 16.46 -12.75
C LYS A 184 -7.28 16.86 -11.55
N LEU A 185 -6.88 16.51 -10.33
CA LEU A 185 -7.56 16.93 -9.10
C LEU A 185 -7.48 18.45 -8.88
N ALA A 186 -6.39 19.09 -9.28
CA ALA A 186 -6.23 20.54 -9.13
C ALA A 186 -6.96 21.36 -10.22
N ALA A 187 -7.32 20.75 -11.36
CA ALA A 187 -7.94 21.45 -12.50
C ALA A 187 -9.27 22.18 -12.18
N PRO A 188 -10.19 21.64 -11.34
CA PRO A 188 -11.39 22.35 -10.89
C PRO A 188 -11.06 23.53 -9.97
N VAL A 189 -10.11 23.35 -9.05
CA VAL A 189 -9.71 24.34 -8.03
C VAL A 189 -9.19 25.66 -8.66
N PHE A 190 -8.56 25.56 -9.84
CA PHE A 190 -8.01 26.73 -10.55
C PHE A 190 -8.98 27.39 -11.55
N ARG A 191 -10.11 26.76 -11.91
CA ARG A 191 -11.09 27.34 -12.84
C ARG A 191 -12.06 28.33 -12.15
N ASP A 192 -12.32 28.17 -10.86
CA ASP A 192 -13.35 28.92 -10.13
C ASP A 192 -12.86 30.20 -9.41
N GLN A 193 -11.65 30.69 -9.68
CA GLN A 193 -11.17 31.96 -9.12
C GLN A 193 -11.95 33.21 -9.61
N SER A 194 -12.96 33.07 -10.46
CA SER A 194 -13.72 34.20 -11.05
C SER A 194 -15.18 34.34 -10.61
N VAL A 195 -15.74 33.45 -9.77
CA VAL A 195 -17.12 33.60 -9.27
C VAL A 195 -17.21 33.22 -7.79
N VAL A 196 -17.88 34.09 -7.03
CA VAL A 196 -18.06 34.07 -5.59
C VAL A 196 -18.64 32.75 -5.06
N ALA A 197 -18.03 32.25 -3.98
CA ALA A 197 -18.53 31.32 -2.97
C ALA A 197 -18.92 29.91 -3.42
N ASN A 198 -17.94 29.00 -3.36
CA ASN A 198 -18.10 27.67 -2.79
C ASN A 198 -16.74 27.22 -2.22
N GLU A 199 -16.60 27.20 -0.88
CA GLU A 199 -15.43 26.65 -0.17
C GLU A 199 -15.22 25.11 -0.23
N PRO A 200 -16.15 24.21 -0.64
CA PRO A 200 -15.95 22.77 -0.48
C PRO A 200 -14.85 22.19 -1.38
N ASP A 201 -14.63 22.68 -2.60
CA ASP A 201 -13.66 22.09 -3.56
C ASP A 201 -12.21 22.15 -3.06
N ARG A 202 -11.83 23.25 -2.37
CA ARG A 202 -10.50 23.37 -1.77
C ARG A 202 -10.33 22.45 -0.57
N THR A 203 -11.41 22.18 0.16
CA THR A 203 -11.39 21.22 1.29
C THR A 203 -11.35 19.77 0.83
N GLU A 204 -11.96 19.42 -0.30
CA GLU A 204 -11.92 18.05 -0.84
C GLU A 204 -10.56 17.70 -1.42
N TYR A 205 -9.92 18.63 -2.15
CA TYR A 205 -8.55 18.47 -2.61
C TYR A 205 -7.57 18.26 -1.44
N GLN A 206 -7.65 19.11 -0.41
CA GLN A 206 -6.78 18.98 0.77
C GLN A 206 -7.02 17.66 1.51
N ARG A 207 -8.28 17.24 1.68
CA ARG A 207 -8.58 15.94 2.30
C ARG A 207 -8.02 14.78 1.51
N GLU A 208 -8.09 14.80 0.18
CA GLU A 208 -7.52 13.74 -0.66
C GLU A 208 -5.99 13.67 -0.53
N LEU A 209 -5.31 14.83 -0.47
CA LEU A 209 -3.87 14.91 -0.17
C LEU A 209 -3.54 14.32 1.19
N ASP A 210 -4.28 14.73 2.23
CA ASP A 210 -4.07 14.23 3.60
C ASP A 210 -4.32 12.70 3.66
N TYR A 211 -5.39 12.19 3.05
CA TYR A 211 -5.65 10.74 2.98
C TYR A 211 -4.55 9.99 2.24
N ALA A 212 -4.08 10.53 1.12
CA ALA A 212 -2.98 9.91 0.38
C ALA A 212 -1.70 9.85 1.20
N LEU A 213 -1.40 10.86 2.02
CA LEU A 213 -0.21 10.89 2.86
C LEU A 213 -0.23 9.76 3.90
N ILE A 214 -1.39 9.50 4.51
CA ILE A 214 -1.55 8.38 5.45
C ILE A 214 -1.36 7.04 4.76
N GLU A 215 -2.01 6.89 3.61
CA GLU A 215 -2.02 5.65 2.84
C GLU A 215 -0.62 5.36 2.30
N ALA A 216 0.18 6.38 2.00
CA ALA A 216 1.60 6.25 1.70
C ALA A 216 2.40 5.54 2.80
N ALA A 217 2.01 5.69 4.08
CA ALA A 217 2.65 4.96 5.20
C ALA A 217 2.42 3.43 5.11
N LYS A 218 1.45 2.97 4.32
CA LYS A 218 1.28 1.54 4.01
C LYS A 218 2.20 1.06 2.91
N ALA A 219 2.79 1.93 2.09
CA ALA A 219 3.68 1.51 1.01
C ALA A 219 4.97 0.87 1.53
N ASP A 220 5.76 0.28 0.64
CA ASP A 220 6.95 -0.51 0.98
C ASP A 220 8.19 0.37 1.14
N ALA A 221 9.30 0.06 0.44
CA ALA A 221 10.53 0.84 0.50
C ALA A 221 10.29 2.31 0.20
N HIS A 222 9.41 2.60 -0.76
CA HIS A 222 9.13 3.95 -1.22
C HIS A 222 8.14 4.72 -0.36
N SER A 223 7.78 4.21 0.82
CA SER A 223 6.83 4.90 1.69
C SER A 223 7.29 6.31 2.03
N SER A 224 8.56 6.49 2.35
CA SER A 224 9.14 7.79 2.69
C SER A 224 9.15 8.74 1.50
N GLU A 225 9.53 8.26 0.31
CA GLU A 225 9.56 9.07 -0.92
C GLU A 225 8.15 9.46 -1.39
N VAL A 226 7.16 8.58 -1.21
CA VAL A 226 5.75 8.89 -1.49
C VAL A 226 5.23 9.93 -0.49
N MET A 227 5.55 9.77 0.80
CA MET A 227 5.15 10.74 1.82
C MET A 227 5.81 12.11 1.57
N GLU A 228 7.10 12.17 1.26
CA GLU A 228 7.82 13.39 0.93
C GLU A 228 7.21 14.09 -0.30
N PHE A 229 6.95 13.33 -1.37
CA PHE A 229 6.26 13.85 -2.56
C PHE A 229 4.89 14.46 -2.24
N LEU A 230 4.12 13.85 -1.34
CA LEU A 230 2.80 14.36 -0.95
C LEU A 230 2.89 15.61 -0.05
N LEU A 231 3.89 15.68 0.84
CA LEU A 231 4.19 16.89 1.62
C LEU A 231 4.60 18.05 0.71
N GLU A 232 5.44 17.80 -0.30
CA GLU A 232 5.79 18.80 -1.33
C GLU A 232 4.57 19.26 -2.13
N ALA A 233 3.58 18.38 -2.34
CA ALA A 233 2.31 18.70 -2.96
C ALA A 233 1.34 19.48 -2.04
N GLY A 234 1.69 19.68 -0.77
CA GLY A 234 0.92 20.46 0.20
C GLY A 234 0.03 19.64 1.15
N ALA A 235 0.24 18.32 1.26
CA ALA A 235 -0.42 17.52 2.28
C ALA A 235 0.00 17.97 3.69
N ASP A 236 -0.92 17.94 4.65
CA ASP A 236 -0.65 18.34 6.04
C ASP A 236 -0.65 17.15 6.98
N ILE A 237 0.54 16.80 7.47
CA ILE A 237 0.76 15.68 8.41
C ILE A 237 0.36 16.01 9.86
N ASN A 238 0.07 17.29 10.16
CA ASN A 238 -0.29 17.78 11.49
C ASN A 238 -1.70 18.36 11.55
N SER A 239 -2.54 18.07 10.56
CA SER A 239 -3.88 18.62 10.45
C SER A 239 -4.73 18.29 11.69
N GLU A 240 -5.00 19.30 12.53
CA GLU A 240 -5.77 19.16 13.78
C GLU A 240 -7.21 18.67 13.51
N VAL A 241 -7.77 19.10 12.37
CA VAL A 241 -9.08 18.69 11.86
C VAL A 241 -9.13 17.17 11.63
N ASN A 242 -7.97 16.58 11.41
CA ASN A 242 -7.75 15.21 10.97
C ASN A 242 -6.82 14.44 11.94
N SER A 243 -6.90 14.70 13.24
CA SER A 243 -6.11 13.99 14.27
C SER A 243 -6.21 12.46 14.23
N GLN A 244 -7.36 11.92 13.79
CA GLN A 244 -7.55 10.47 13.55
C GLN A 244 -6.72 9.96 12.37
N ILE A 245 -6.62 10.80 11.33
CA ILE A 245 -5.87 10.55 10.10
C ILE A 245 -4.36 10.52 10.39
N VAL A 246 -3.87 11.47 11.21
CA VAL A 246 -2.48 11.50 11.67
C VAL A 246 -2.14 10.27 12.54
N GLY A 247 -3.05 9.87 13.44
CA GLY A 247 -2.87 8.65 14.24
C GLY A 247 -2.85 7.36 13.41
N GLN A 248 -3.50 7.34 12.25
CA GLN A 248 -3.47 6.19 11.33
C GLN A 248 -2.11 6.04 10.61
N ALA A 249 -1.38 7.14 10.37
CA ALA A 249 -0.03 7.06 9.82
C ALA A 249 0.93 6.36 10.80
N TRP A 250 0.83 6.69 12.10
CA TRP A 250 1.52 5.96 13.16
C TRP A 250 1.11 4.50 13.24
N TYR A 251 -0.19 4.19 13.15
CA TYR A 251 -0.66 2.81 13.08
C TYR A 251 0.01 2.05 11.93
N ASN A 252 0.02 2.61 10.72
CA ASN A 252 0.60 1.96 9.54
C ASN A 252 2.12 1.75 9.71
N ALA A 253 2.81 2.70 10.32
CA ALA A 253 4.24 2.58 10.61
C ALA A 253 4.53 1.52 11.70
N LEU A 254 3.71 1.45 12.76
CA LEU A 254 3.87 0.47 13.84
C LEU A 254 3.41 -0.94 13.44
N ASP A 255 2.49 -1.05 12.48
CA ASP A 255 2.02 -2.33 11.95
C ASP A 255 3.05 -3.00 11.02
N GLU A 256 4.07 -2.26 10.59
CA GLU A 256 5.13 -2.73 9.70
C GLU A 256 5.85 -3.96 10.25
N GLU A 257 6.05 -4.94 9.38
CA GLU A 257 6.67 -6.20 9.76
C GLU A 257 8.17 -6.24 9.50
N VAL A 258 8.65 -5.43 8.55
CA VAL A 258 10.06 -5.34 8.16
C VAL A 258 10.78 -4.29 9.02
N PRO A 259 11.79 -4.66 9.81
CA PRO A 259 12.46 -3.74 10.72
C PRO A 259 13.09 -2.50 10.08
N SER A 260 13.71 -2.63 8.90
CA SER A 260 14.26 -1.48 8.16
C SER A 260 13.18 -0.47 7.76
N LEU A 261 12.06 -0.95 7.21
CA LEU A 261 10.90 -0.12 6.83
C LEU A 261 10.26 0.53 8.05
N PHE A 262 10.11 -0.23 9.14
CA PHE A 262 9.59 0.29 10.40
C PHE A 262 10.42 1.48 10.89
N ARG A 263 11.76 1.35 10.90
CA ARG A 263 12.66 2.43 11.30
C ARG A 263 12.53 3.63 10.38
N SER A 264 12.58 3.43 9.06
CA SER A 264 12.46 4.50 8.07
C SER A 264 11.17 5.30 8.25
N LYS A 265 10.02 4.62 8.36
CA LYS A 265 8.70 5.24 8.54
C LYS A 265 8.61 6.00 9.86
N VAL A 266 9.06 5.40 10.97
CA VAL A 266 9.03 6.05 12.28
C VAL A 266 9.94 7.28 12.32
N GLU A 267 11.15 7.19 11.77
CA GLU A 267 12.07 8.33 11.70
C GLU A 267 11.51 9.46 10.85
N PHE A 268 10.88 9.14 9.71
CA PHE A 268 10.19 10.11 8.87
C PHE A 268 9.12 10.87 9.66
N LEU A 269 8.21 10.16 10.35
CA LEU A 269 7.16 10.79 11.15
C LEU A 269 7.73 11.68 12.27
N ILE A 270 8.80 11.24 12.92
CA ILE A 270 9.50 12.00 13.97
C ILE A 270 10.11 13.30 13.42
N GLN A 271 10.75 13.23 12.26
CA GLN A 271 11.39 14.38 11.60
C GLN A 271 10.37 15.44 11.19
N HIS A 272 9.19 15.01 10.75
CA HIS A 272 8.10 15.90 10.35
C HIS A 272 7.21 16.37 11.52
N GLY A 273 7.63 16.12 12.77
CA GLY A 273 7.00 16.70 13.97
C GLY A 273 5.66 16.08 14.36
N VAL A 274 5.33 14.91 13.82
CA VAL A 274 4.07 14.22 14.13
C VAL A 274 3.99 13.87 15.62
N ASP A 275 2.84 14.07 16.26
CA ASP A 275 2.63 13.73 17.67
C ASP A 275 2.98 12.25 17.92
N ARG A 276 4.02 12.03 18.73
CA ARG A 276 4.62 10.71 18.98
C ARG A 276 3.85 9.88 20.00
N THR A 277 2.85 10.49 20.64
CA THR A 277 2.10 9.89 21.77
C THR A 277 0.75 9.35 21.36
N ARG A 278 0.31 9.63 20.12
CA ARG A 278 -1.03 9.37 19.63
C ARG A 278 -1.00 8.42 18.43
N VAL A 279 -1.36 7.17 18.68
CA VAL A 279 -1.63 6.16 17.66
C VAL A 279 -3.13 5.99 17.56
N TRP A 280 -3.70 5.93 16.35
CA TRP A 280 -5.12 5.68 16.17
C TRP A 280 -5.34 4.33 15.48
N SER A 281 -6.08 3.45 16.14
CA SER A 281 -6.50 2.16 15.60
C SER A 281 -7.97 2.26 15.16
N PRO A 282 -8.34 1.77 13.96
CA PRO A 282 -9.74 1.76 13.52
C PRO A 282 -10.70 1.03 14.46
N LEU A 283 -10.20 0.03 15.18
CA LEU A 283 -11.01 -0.82 16.05
C LEU A 283 -11.05 -0.34 17.50
N GLU A 284 -9.97 0.30 17.96
CA GLU A 284 -9.76 0.58 19.39
C GLU A 284 -9.62 2.08 19.70
N GLY A 285 -9.65 2.92 18.67
CA GLY A 285 -9.55 4.37 18.81
C GLY A 285 -8.14 4.84 19.13
N LEU A 286 -8.04 5.93 19.89
CA LEU A 286 -6.77 6.55 20.27
C LEU A 286 -6.05 5.73 21.34
N GLN A 287 -4.78 5.42 21.10
CA GLN A 287 -3.91 4.61 21.94
C GLN A 287 -2.50 5.19 21.98
N THR A 288 -1.69 4.70 22.93
CA THR A 288 -0.24 4.94 22.93
C THR A 288 0.49 3.89 22.09
N SER A 289 1.70 4.21 21.60
CA SER A 289 2.55 3.24 20.88
C SER A 289 2.84 1.98 21.71
N LEU A 290 2.96 2.12 23.04
CA LEU A 290 3.14 1.00 23.95
C LEU A 290 1.90 0.11 23.98
N GLN A 291 0.71 0.70 24.15
CA GLN A 291 -0.56 -0.04 24.15
C GLN A 291 -0.73 -0.81 22.84
N PHE A 292 -0.55 -0.14 21.70
CA PHE A 292 -0.68 -0.77 20.38
C PHE A 292 0.20 -2.03 20.24
N ILE A 293 1.49 -1.91 20.56
CA ILE A 293 2.44 -3.03 20.41
C ILE A 293 2.07 -4.17 21.38
N LEU A 294 1.75 -3.86 22.63
CA LEU A 294 1.40 -4.88 23.64
C LEU A 294 0.11 -5.63 23.27
N THR A 295 -0.93 -4.92 22.85
CA THR A 295 -2.19 -5.53 22.42
C THR A 295 -2.00 -6.40 21.19
N LYS A 296 -1.23 -5.94 20.19
CA LYS A 296 -0.86 -6.74 19.00
C LYS A 296 -0.09 -8.00 19.41
N LEU A 297 0.91 -7.86 20.28
CA LEU A 297 1.75 -8.97 20.74
C LEU A 297 0.96 -10.02 21.53
N HIS A 298 0.10 -9.57 22.44
CA HIS A 298 -0.79 -10.44 23.22
C HIS A 298 -1.72 -11.25 22.31
N ARG A 299 -2.35 -10.61 21.32
CA ARG A 299 -3.18 -11.30 20.32
C ARG A 299 -2.37 -12.29 19.49
N CYS A 300 -1.20 -11.91 19.00
CA CYS A 300 -0.34 -12.81 18.24
C CYS A 300 0.02 -14.05 19.08
N CYS A 301 0.48 -13.90 20.32
CA CYS A 301 0.85 -15.02 21.17
C CYS A 301 -0.33 -15.93 21.54
N ARG A 302 -1.55 -15.37 21.66
CA ARG A 302 -2.76 -16.12 22.02
C ARG A 302 -3.35 -16.92 20.86
N TYR A 303 -3.33 -16.37 19.65
CA TYR A 303 -4.06 -16.93 18.50
C TYR A 303 -3.18 -17.50 17.40
N THR A 304 -1.87 -17.27 17.43
CA THR A 304 -0.95 -17.83 16.41
C THR A 304 -0.03 -18.89 17.03
N THR A 305 0.15 -19.99 16.31
CA THR A 305 1.01 -21.12 16.72
C THR A 305 2.50 -20.78 16.70
N ASP A 306 2.88 -19.63 16.12
CA ASP A 306 4.26 -19.24 15.81
C ASP A 306 4.72 -17.95 16.53
N GLY A 307 4.09 -17.64 17.69
CA GLY A 307 4.36 -16.42 18.47
C GLY A 307 5.79 -16.26 19.00
N SER A 308 6.71 -17.19 18.72
CA SER A 308 8.12 -17.12 19.16
C SER A 308 8.97 -16.11 18.38
N LEU A 309 8.65 -15.88 17.09
CA LEU A 309 9.39 -14.95 16.23
C LEU A 309 8.95 -13.49 16.39
N SER A 310 7.70 -13.26 16.83
CA SER A 310 7.13 -11.92 16.98
C SER A 310 7.63 -11.21 18.25
N ILE A 311 7.91 -11.94 19.33
CA ILE A 311 8.33 -11.36 20.62
C ILE A 311 9.66 -10.59 20.51
N PRO A 312 10.78 -11.19 20.03
CA PRO A 312 12.05 -10.47 19.94
C PRO A 312 11.98 -9.25 19.03
N LYS A 313 11.22 -9.35 17.92
CA LYS A 313 11.01 -8.24 16.98
C LYS A 313 10.26 -7.08 17.63
N ALA A 314 9.17 -7.37 18.35
CA ALA A 314 8.40 -6.34 19.03
C ALA A 314 9.19 -5.68 20.17
N LEU A 315 9.98 -6.44 20.93
CA LEU A 315 10.89 -5.87 21.94
C LEU A 315 11.89 -4.90 21.30
N TYR A 316 12.48 -5.28 20.17
CA TYR A 316 13.38 -4.40 19.41
C TYR A 316 12.69 -3.12 18.90
N PHE A 317 11.45 -3.20 18.43
CA PHE A 317 10.67 -2.01 18.05
C PHE A 317 10.40 -1.11 19.26
N MET A 318 10.08 -1.69 20.42
CA MET A 318 9.88 -0.92 21.64
C MET A 318 11.16 -0.24 22.14
N ASP A 319 12.31 -0.91 22.07
CA ASP A 319 13.62 -0.32 22.37
C ASP A 319 13.93 0.86 21.46
N PHE A 320 13.69 0.69 20.16
CA PHE A 320 13.88 1.75 19.19
C PHE A 320 12.99 2.95 19.49
N LEU A 321 11.69 2.74 19.70
CA LEU A 321 10.74 3.80 20.04
C LEU A 321 11.11 4.49 21.37
N ALA A 322 11.55 3.74 22.38
CA ALA A 322 12.02 4.29 23.64
C ALA A 322 13.26 5.17 23.45
N SER A 323 14.24 4.71 22.64
CA SER A 323 15.45 5.48 22.32
C SER A 323 15.17 6.81 21.59
N ARG A 324 14.05 6.87 20.86
CA ARG A 324 13.56 8.07 20.16
C ARG A 324 12.56 8.89 20.99
N GLY A 325 12.30 8.50 22.24
CA GLY A 325 11.35 9.18 23.14
C GLY A 325 9.88 9.06 22.74
N CYS A 326 9.54 8.10 21.86
CA CYS A 326 8.18 7.81 21.40
C CYS A 326 7.45 6.81 22.29
N LEU A 327 8.17 6.16 23.21
CA LEU A 327 7.64 5.19 24.15
C LEU A 327 8.16 5.48 25.55
N ARG A 328 7.26 5.45 26.53
CA ARG A 328 7.62 5.52 27.95
C ARG A 328 7.14 4.26 28.64
N TRP A 329 8.08 3.51 29.20
CA TRP A 329 7.76 2.40 30.09
C TRP A 329 7.10 2.94 31.35
N PRO A 330 6.02 2.30 31.84
CA PRO A 330 5.40 2.76 33.07
C PRO A 330 6.35 2.47 34.26
N LYS A 331 6.38 3.36 35.25
CA LYS A 331 7.28 3.23 36.41
C LYS A 331 6.89 2.03 37.25
N VAL A 332 7.79 1.08 37.48
CA VAL A 332 7.53 -0.08 38.36
C VAL A 332 7.91 0.29 39.79
N THR A 333 6.94 0.40 40.70
CA THR A 333 7.21 0.79 42.09
C THR A 333 7.48 -0.37 43.04
N ASP A 334 7.04 -1.59 42.72
CA ASP A 334 7.29 -2.80 43.51
C ASP A 334 7.54 -4.01 42.60
N MET A 335 8.60 -4.76 42.91
CA MET A 335 8.92 -6.04 42.28
C MET A 335 9.18 -7.07 43.37
N SER A 336 8.30 -8.08 43.52
CA SER A 336 8.58 -9.24 44.35
C SER A 336 9.05 -10.41 43.49
N MET A 337 10.17 -11.03 43.88
CA MET A 337 10.68 -12.25 43.27
C MET A 337 10.29 -13.44 44.15
N ASP A 338 9.46 -14.34 43.64
CA ASP A 338 9.16 -15.58 44.35
C ASP A 338 10.37 -16.53 44.35
N HIS A 339 10.58 -17.23 45.47
CA HIS A 339 11.74 -18.11 45.72
C HIS A 339 11.85 -19.33 44.78
N HIS A 340 10.96 -19.46 43.79
CA HIS A 340 10.90 -20.58 42.83
C HIS A 340 11.40 -20.21 41.42
N GLY A 341 11.95 -19.00 41.21
CA GLY A 341 12.48 -18.58 39.90
C GLY A 341 11.40 -18.39 38.83
N ASN A 342 10.13 -18.39 39.22
CA ASN A 342 9.03 -17.93 38.37
C ASN A 342 8.94 -16.42 38.51
N ASN A 343 9.29 -15.72 37.44
CA ASN A 343 9.16 -14.27 37.33
C ASN A 343 7.67 -13.90 37.30
N HIS A 344 7.05 -13.80 38.48
CA HIS A 344 5.75 -13.16 38.61
C HIS A 344 6.00 -11.68 38.90
N LEU A 345 5.78 -10.83 37.89
CA LEU A 345 5.51 -9.41 38.10
C LEU A 345 4.14 -9.31 38.79
N SER A 346 4.11 -9.60 40.10
CA SER A 346 2.91 -9.43 40.91
C SER A 346 2.65 -7.93 41.06
N ILE A 347 1.76 -7.43 40.20
CA ILE A 347 1.14 -6.10 40.26
C ILE A 347 2.18 -4.99 40.36
N ALA A 348 2.84 -4.71 39.25
CA ALA A 348 3.54 -3.45 39.12
C ALA A 348 2.50 -2.31 39.23
N ASN A 349 2.53 -1.59 40.35
CA ASN A 349 1.86 -0.30 40.44
C ASN A 349 2.59 0.64 39.48
N PHE A 350 1.93 0.94 38.38
CA PHE A 350 2.48 1.71 37.28
C PHE A 350 1.96 3.15 37.37
N ASP A 351 2.87 4.11 37.55
CA ASP A 351 2.50 5.54 37.65
C ASP A 351 2.55 6.26 36.29
N GLU A 352 1.65 7.22 36.09
CA GLU A 352 1.60 8.22 35.00
C GLU A 352 1.36 7.74 33.53
N ASN A 353 1.28 6.44 33.24
CA ASN A 353 0.94 5.91 31.90
C ASN A 353 -0.13 4.81 31.99
N GLU A 354 -1.35 5.19 32.36
CA GLU A 354 -2.48 4.29 32.69
C GLU A 354 -2.78 3.26 31.59
N ALA A 355 -2.70 3.64 30.31
CA ALA A 355 -3.06 2.75 29.21
C ALA A 355 -2.06 1.61 29.00
N GLY A 356 -0.75 1.89 29.01
CA GLY A 356 0.29 0.85 28.90
C GLY A 356 0.35 -0.07 30.13
N ALA A 357 0.09 0.50 31.30
CA ALA A 357 -0.03 -0.24 32.56
C ALA A 357 -1.18 -1.26 32.54
N GLN A 358 -2.34 -0.85 32.02
CA GLN A 358 -3.51 -1.72 31.88
C GLN A 358 -3.22 -2.92 30.98
N GLU A 359 -2.59 -2.71 29.82
CA GLU A 359 -2.24 -3.83 28.92
C GLU A 359 -1.23 -4.79 29.54
N LEU A 360 -0.21 -4.27 30.25
CA LEU A 360 0.74 -5.13 30.98
C LEU A 360 0.02 -5.95 32.05
N ASN A 361 -0.90 -5.35 32.80
CA ASN A 361 -1.71 -6.07 33.78
C ASN A 361 -2.57 -7.15 33.14
N VAL A 362 -3.17 -6.90 31.97
CA VAL A 362 -3.92 -7.90 31.20
C VAL A 362 -3.01 -9.07 30.80
N ILE A 363 -1.82 -8.79 30.28
CA ILE A 363 -0.86 -9.82 29.86
C ILE A 363 -0.37 -10.66 31.04
N PHE A 364 -0.01 -10.03 32.17
CA PHE A 364 0.50 -10.74 33.35
C PHE A 364 -0.59 -11.46 34.16
N SER A 365 -1.85 -11.02 34.05
CA SER A 365 -3.00 -11.71 34.66
C SER A 365 -3.53 -12.86 33.80
N ASP A 366 -3.07 -12.97 32.55
CA ASP A 366 -3.50 -14.04 31.65
C ASP A 366 -2.89 -15.39 32.07
N THR A 367 -3.76 -16.37 32.30
CA THR A 367 -3.37 -17.70 32.78
C THR A 367 -3.09 -18.69 31.66
N ASP A 368 -3.29 -18.28 30.39
CA ASP A 368 -3.04 -19.13 29.23
C ASP A 368 -1.55 -19.50 29.11
N VAL A 369 -1.30 -20.79 28.86
CA VAL A 369 0.06 -21.33 28.73
C VAL A 369 0.79 -20.74 27.50
N SER A 370 0.04 -20.39 26.45
CA SER A 370 0.56 -19.78 25.22
C SER A 370 1.23 -18.41 25.44
N ILE A 371 0.84 -17.70 26.50
CA ILE A 371 1.31 -16.34 26.80
C ILE A 371 2.54 -16.32 27.72
N ARG A 372 2.89 -17.46 28.35
CA ARG A 372 4.06 -17.55 29.24
C ARG A 372 5.39 -17.12 28.62
N PRO A 373 5.71 -17.43 27.34
CA PRO A 373 6.93 -16.92 26.69
C PRO A 373 6.95 -15.40 26.64
N LEU A 374 5.80 -14.77 26.33
CA LEU A 374 5.65 -13.33 26.30
C LEU A 374 5.83 -12.70 27.69
N GLN A 375 5.18 -13.27 28.72
CA GLN A 375 5.32 -12.80 30.11
C GLN A 375 6.78 -12.83 30.57
N ARG A 376 7.51 -13.93 30.30
CA ARG A 376 8.93 -14.04 30.65
C ARG A 376 9.79 -13.00 29.92
N ALA A 377 9.57 -12.84 28.62
CA ALA A 377 10.35 -11.91 27.81
C ALA A 377 10.10 -10.45 28.22
N LEU A 378 8.83 -10.05 28.42
CA LEU A 378 8.49 -8.72 28.92
C LEU A 378 9.04 -8.47 30.32
N CYS A 379 8.96 -9.45 31.22
CA CYS A 379 9.51 -9.30 32.56
C CYS A 379 11.03 -9.08 32.52
N GLN A 380 11.77 -9.88 31.76
CA GLN A 380 13.22 -9.71 31.59
C GLN A 380 13.55 -8.35 30.96
N HIS A 381 12.79 -7.93 29.97
CA HIS A 381 12.99 -6.66 29.28
C HIS A 381 12.74 -5.45 30.19
N ILE A 382 11.61 -5.43 30.91
CA ILE A 382 11.28 -4.35 31.85
C ILE A 382 12.34 -4.26 32.95
N LEU A 383 12.79 -5.40 33.49
CA LEU A 383 13.90 -5.44 34.45
C LEU A 383 15.17 -4.76 33.92
N GLN A 384 15.55 -5.03 32.67
CA GLN A 384 16.72 -4.41 32.04
C GLN A 384 16.55 -2.90 31.83
N GLN A 385 15.33 -2.41 31.60
CA GLN A 385 15.04 -1.00 31.41
C GLN A 385 15.06 -0.21 32.73
N VAL A 386 14.61 -0.81 33.83
CA VAL A 386 14.51 -0.19 35.16
C VAL A 386 15.84 -0.17 35.92
N LEU A 387 16.79 -1.08 35.61
CA LEU A 387 18.10 -1.13 36.26
C LEU A 387 19.01 0.06 35.86
N PRO A 388 19.83 0.60 36.80
CA PRO A 388 20.77 1.68 36.52
C PRO A 388 21.75 1.35 35.39
N LEU A 389 22.14 2.38 34.62
CA LEU A 389 23.02 2.28 33.45
C LEU A 389 24.36 1.54 33.70
N ALA A 390 24.84 1.51 34.96
CA ALA A 390 26.08 0.84 35.36
C ALA A 390 26.02 -0.70 35.32
N GLU A 391 24.83 -1.29 35.33
CA GLU A 391 24.63 -2.75 35.30
C GLU A 391 24.16 -3.27 33.93
N ARG A 392 23.92 -2.37 32.97
CA ARG A 392 23.64 -2.70 31.57
C ARG A 392 24.91 -3.18 30.88
N ARG A 393 25.33 -4.42 31.12
CA ARG A 393 26.19 -5.13 30.16
C ARG A 393 25.37 -5.35 28.89
N MET A 394 25.46 -4.42 27.94
CA MET A 394 24.85 -4.59 26.63
C MET A 394 25.49 -5.78 25.92
N ALA A 395 24.85 -6.94 25.99
CA ALA A 395 24.79 -7.75 24.78
C ALA A 395 23.78 -7.02 23.88
N PRO A 396 24.17 -6.54 22.68
CA PRO A 396 23.17 -6.08 21.73
C PRO A 396 22.18 -7.24 21.57
N LEU A 397 20.90 -6.98 21.78
CA LEU A 397 19.84 -7.91 21.40
C LEU A 397 19.97 -8.06 19.88
N GLN A 398 20.78 -9.03 19.44
CA GLN A 398 20.85 -9.40 18.05
C GLN A 398 19.44 -9.85 17.69
N LEU A 399 18.85 -9.19 16.69
CA LEU A 399 17.64 -9.67 16.04
C LEU A 399 17.83 -11.17 15.75
N PRO A 400 16.83 -12.02 16.01
CA PRO A 400 16.94 -13.44 15.69
C PRO A 400 17.43 -13.59 14.26
N LEU A 401 18.32 -14.55 14.00
CA LEU A 401 18.99 -14.73 12.71
C LEU A 401 18.00 -14.82 11.52
N ALA A 402 16.76 -15.23 11.77
CA ALA A 402 15.66 -15.22 10.81
C ALA A 402 15.14 -13.81 10.45
N VAL A 403 15.09 -12.89 11.42
CA VAL A 403 14.70 -11.49 11.21
C VAL A 403 15.86 -10.73 10.57
N MET A 404 17.10 -10.99 10.99
CA MET A 404 18.28 -10.49 10.26
C MET A 404 18.30 -10.99 8.83
N ARG A 405 17.92 -12.24 8.56
CA ARG A 405 17.78 -12.74 7.17
C ARG A 405 16.71 -12.03 6.36
N LEU A 406 15.61 -11.57 6.95
CA LEU A 406 14.59 -10.78 6.23
C LEU A 406 15.09 -9.37 5.92
N ASP A 407 15.78 -8.73 6.87
CA ASP A 407 16.46 -7.45 6.64
C ASP A 407 17.61 -7.60 5.62
N ASP A 408 18.43 -8.65 5.72
CA ASP A 408 19.54 -8.93 4.80
C ASP A 408 19.01 -9.29 3.39
N LEU A 409 17.91 -10.04 3.29
CA LEU A 409 17.25 -10.32 2.02
C LEU A 409 16.66 -9.03 1.42
N TYR A 410 16.08 -8.17 2.25
CA TYR A 410 15.58 -6.88 1.80
C TYR A 410 16.71 -5.94 1.36
N GLU A 411 17.76 -5.77 2.16
CA GLU A 411 18.94 -4.95 1.86
C GLU A 411 19.71 -5.49 0.64
N ALA A 412 19.91 -6.80 0.54
CA ALA A 412 20.53 -7.43 -0.62
C ALA A 412 19.65 -7.32 -1.88
N TRP A 413 18.33 -7.23 -1.74
CA TRP A 413 17.42 -7.05 -2.86
C TRP A 413 17.33 -5.59 -3.31
N VAL A 414 17.22 -4.64 -2.37
CA VAL A 414 17.25 -3.18 -2.63
C VAL A 414 18.60 -2.75 -3.21
N CYS A 415 19.71 -3.25 -2.64
CA CYS A 415 21.06 -2.90 -3.10
C CYS A 415 21.55 -3.76 -4.29
N GLY A 416 21.13 -5.04 -4.37
CA GLY A 416 21.54 -5.97 -5.43
C GLY A 416 20.83 -5.77 -6.77
N SER A 417 19.80 -4.92 -6.81
CA SER A 417 19.13 -4.50 -8.05
C SER A 417 19.94 -3.47 -8.88
N ASN A 418 21.11 -3.03 -8.41
CA ASN A 418 21.96 -2.06 -9.09
C ASN A 418 23.04 -2.68 -9.99
N ASP A 419 23.25 -4.01 -9.95
CA ASP A 419 24.23 -4.67 -10.82
C ASP A 419 23.52 -5.41 -11.95
N SER A 420 23.51 -4.76 -13.11
CA SER A 420 23.16 -5.33 -14.40
C SER A 420 24.06 -6.53 -14.74
N ALA A 421 23.44 -7.67 -15.07
CA ALA A 421 24.02 -8.70 -15.94
C ALA A 421 23.19 -8.79 -17.23
#